data_AF-A0A6M7TE50-F1
#
_entry.id   AF-A0A6M7TE50-F1
#
_cell.length_a   1.000
_cell.length_b   1.000
_cell.length_c   1.000
_cell.angle_alpha   90.00
_cell.angle_beta   90.00
_cell.angle_gamma   90.00
#
_symmetry.space_group_name_H-M   'P 1'
#
loop_
_entity.id
_entity.type
_entity.pdbx_description
1 polymer ?
#
loop_
_entity_poly.entity_id
_entity_poly.type
_entity_poly.pdbx_seq_one_letter_code
_entity_poly.pdbx_strand_id
1 'polypeptide(L)'
;MTTLHYASGGSASEVATAGFNLVDVSSVDELNALPAGTKGLVWLDEANGATSSFIDKVTPFIGNPKVFGFFLVDEPDPTGKWGTYATADNLKAESDWIHTHLPGAKTFITMMNMGSSADPDFSNTFNPANTHIDYYGVDPYPVRTGTSTVDYNMIDRTVAAAVASGVPLSQIVPVYQTFGGGNYTTDTGGQYVLPSVAQEQTMLDHWAKVAPSPAFDYAYAWGSQQGDTALGDSPALQALFLQHNQSTTSVPSTGETTPPTSTVPPPSTVPPTSTVPSSSDHTFYGTGGADVFHSTTGVDTMIGGGYNDTYYVNNVGDKVVELLGGGNDTVLASVSYALSAGSEIEHLAITSKSGTTTMNLKGNEFSQTIDGNAGSNVINGGGGKDVLTGNGGKDFFFFNAALKTGNVDKITDFNVTQDKIVLDHNVFTGLQAGTLPTSAFHEGRGAHDSGDHVIYNSSTGALSFDSDGEGGAHQIQFATLSPHLSLTASSFIVA
;
A
#
# COMPACT_ATOMS: atom_id res chain seq x y z
N MET A 1 -0.26 -15.29 7.42
CA MET A 1 0.82 -16.27 7.74
C MET A 1 1.99 -15.47 8.30
N THR A 2 3.07 -16.08 8.81
CA THR A 2 4.28 -15.30 9.12
C THR A 2 4.80 -14.67 7.82
N THR A 3 5.13 -13.38 7.85
CA THR A 3 5.83 -12.70 6.75
C THR A 3 7.16 -13.39 6.50
N LEU A 4 7.56 -13.51 5.24
CA LEU A 4 8.84 -14.09 4.87
C LEU A 4 9.88 -12.97 4.68
N HIS A 5 11.06 -13.18 5.27
CA HIS A 5 12.18 -12.25 5.21
C HIS A 5 13.41 -13.03 4.75
N TYR A 6 13.96 -12.66 3.60
CA TYR A 6 15.06 -13.33 2.92
C TYR A 6 16.39 -12.65 3.20
N ALA A 7 17.44 -13.43 3.45
CA ALA A 7 18.82 -13.00 3.35
C ALA A 7 19.62 -14.09 2.61
N SER A 8 20.57 -13.69 1.77
CA SER A 8 21.42 -14.58 0.96
C SER A 8 22.84 -14.68 1.51
N GLY A 9 23.55 -15.78 1.22
CA GLY A 9 24.96 -15.94 1.54
C GLY A 9 25.27 -16.05 3.03
N GLY A 10 24.29 -16.50 3.83
CA GLY A 10 24.44 -16.71 5.27
C GLY A 10 23.74 -17.99 5.71
N SER A 11 24.32 -18.75 6.64
CA SER A 11 23.67 -20.00 7.06
C SER A 11 22.34 -19.74 7.77
N ALA A 12 21.41 -20.68 7.66
CA ALA A 12 20.10 -20.61 8.33
C ALA A 12 20.19 -20.39 9.86
N SER A 13 21.32 -20.76 10.48
CA SER A 13 21.61 -20.49 11.90
C SER A 13 22.10 -19.07 12.18
N GLU A 14 22.75 -18.42 11.22
CA GLU A 14 23.28 -17.05 11.36
C GLU A 14 22.19 -16.02 11.05
N VAL A 15 21.54 -16.12 9.89
CA VAL A 15 20.52 -15.15 9.45
C VAL A 15 19.30 -15.11 10.38
N ALA A 16 18.95 -16.26 10.99
CA ALA A 16 17.90 -16.33 12.00
C ALA A 16 18.21 -15.50 13.28
N THR A 17 19.48 -15.15 13.54
CA THR A 17 19.83 -14.24 14.66
C THR A 17 19.43 -12.79 14.41
N ALA A 18 19.16 -12.42 13.16
CA ALA A 18 18.54 -11.17 12.73
C ALA A 18 17.07 -11.37 12.28
N GLY A 19 16.43 -12.49 12.64
CA GLY A 19 15.01 -12.75 12.39
C GLY A 19 14.63 -13.23 10.99
N PHE A 20 15.58 -13.36 10.06
CA PHE A 20 15.30 -13.87 8.71
C PHE A 20 14.82 -15.33 8.77
N ASN A 21 13.82 -15.65 7.94
CA ASN A 21 13.10 -16.92 7.96
C ASN A 21 12.86 -17.52 6.56
N LEU A 22 13.24 -16.84 5.50
CA LEU A 22 13.48 -17.38 4.17
C LEU A 22 15.00 -17.33 3.93
N VAL A 23 15.60 -18.41 3.42
CA VAL A 23 17.06 -18.51 3.28
C VAL A 23 17.45 -19.20 1.99
N ASP A 24 18.64 -18.92 1.47
CA ASP A 24 19.20 -19.61 0.31
C ASP A 24 19.58 -21.07 0.66
N VAL A 25 19.27 -21.99 -0.25
CA VAL A 25 19.69 -23.40 -0.16
C VAL A 25 20.12 -23.90 -1.54
N SER A 26 21.16 -24.75 -1.55
CA SER A 26 21.69 -25.40 -2.76
C SER A 26 21.37 -26.90 -2.81
N SER A 27 21.00 -27.48 -1.66
CA SER A 27 20.83 -28.92 -1.49
C SER A 27 19.61 -29.29 -0.64
N VAL A 28 19.14 -30.54 -0.82
CA VAL A 28 18.05 -31.11 -0.03
C VAL A 28 18.46 -31.30 1.44
N ASP A 29 19.75 -31.50 1.73
CA ASP A 29 20.23 -31.66 3.11
C ASP A 29 20.23 -30.32 3.87
N GLU A 30 20.63 -29.22 3.24
CA GLU A 30 20.47 -27.86 3.80
C GLU A 30 18.99 -27.54 4.03
N LEU A 31 18.14 -27.81 3.04
CA LEU A 31 16.69 -27.61 3.15
C LEU A 31 16.10 -28.44 4.31
N ASN A 32 16.51 -29.70 4.46
CA ASN A 32 16.07 -30.55 5.56
C ASN A 32 16.60 -30.08 6.92
N ALA A 33 17.80 -29.50 6.98
CA ALA A 33 18.40 -28.97 8.20
C ALA A 33 17.78 -27.66 8.70
N LEU A 34 17.03 -26.92 7.88
CA LEU A 34 16.44 -25.63 8.28
C LEU A 34 15.62 -25.70 9.59
N PRO A 35 15.64 -24.66 10.44
CA PRO A 35 14.80 -24.60 11.64
C PRO A 35 13.30 -24.71 11.37
N ALA A 36 12.52 -25.00 12.42
CA ALA A 36 11.06 -24.97 12.34
C ALA A 36 10.58 -23.52 12.17
N GLY A 37 9.74 -23.28 11.16
CA GLY A 37 9.29 -21.94 10.76
C GLY A 37 10.10 -21.33 9.61
N THR A 38 11.33 -21.83 9.36
CA THR A 38 12.16 -21.38 8.24
C THR A 38 11.79 -22.08 6.93
N LYS A 39 11.88 -21.35 5.83
CA LYS A 39 11.67 -21.80 4.44
C LYS A 39 12.95 -21.68 3.62
N GLY A 40 13.09 -22.54 2.61
CA GLY A 40 14.17 -22.44 1.63
C GLY A 40 13.72 -21.80 0.32
N LEU A 41 14.51 -20.84 -0.17
CA LEU A 41 14.53 -20.37 -1.54
C LEU A 41 15.71 -21.08 -2.22
N VAL A 42 15.43 -21.96 -3.19
CA VAL A 42 16.46 -22.77 -3.85
C VAL A 42 17.20 -21.90 -4.87
N TRP A 43 18.51 -21.71 -4.70
CA TRP A 43 19.35 -21.01 -5.68
C TRP A 43 19.71 -21.95 -6.84
N LEU A 44 19.42 -21.53 -8.08
CA LEU A 44 19.66 -22.36 -9.27
C LEU A 44 20.83 -21.89 -10.13
N ASP A 45 21.01 -20.59 -10.33
CA ASP A 45 21.93 -20.00 -11.32
C ASP A 45 21.78 -20.63 -12.72
N GLU A 46 20.55 -20.67 -13.24
CA GLU A 46 20.25 -21.05 -14.63
C GLU A 46 19.24 -20.10 -15.28
N ALA A 47 19.46 -19.85 -16.57
CA ALA A 47 18.59 -19.10 -17.47
C ALA A 47 18.63 -19.70 -18.90
N ASN A 48 18.76 -21.03 -18.99
CA ASN A 48 19.00 -21.81 -20.21
C ASN A 48 17.75 -22.55 -20.72
N GLY A 49 16.61 -22.39 -20.05
CA GLY A 49 15.40 -23.17 -20.25
C GLY A 49 15.38 -24.43 -19.38
N ALA A 50 14.28 -25.17 -19.41
CA ALA A 50 14.11 -26.44 -18.70
C ALA A 50 14.97 -27.58 -19.33
N THR A 51 16.29 -27.43 -19.25
CA THR A 51 17.30 -28.40 -19.70
C THR A 51 17.41 -29.56 -18.71
N SER A 52 18.17 -30.61 -19.07
CA SER A 52 18.50 -31.67 -18.10
C SER A 52 19.23 -31.17 -16.86
N SER A 53 20.06 -30.11 -16.96
CA SER A 53 20.77 -29.53 -15.80
C SER A 53 19.77 -28.92 -14.80
N PHE A 54 18.90 -28.04 -15.29
CA PHE A 54 17.79 -27.47 -14.56
C PHE A 54 16.89 -28.55 -13.92
N ILE A 55 16.49 -29.57 -14.69
CA ILE A 55 15.62 -30.65 -14.20
C ILE A 55 16.33 -31.46 -13.11
N ASP A 56 17.61 -31.79 -13.26
CA ASP A 56 18.39 -32.53 -12.26
C ASP A 56 18.64 -31.69 -10.98
N LYS A 57 18.75 -30.35 -11.08
CA LYS A 57 18.79 -29.43 -9.93
C LYS A 57 17.44 -29.33 -9.20
N VAL A 58 16.32 -29.19 -9.93
CA VAL A 58 15.00 -28.91 -9.33
C VAL A 58 14.31 -30.18 -8.80
N THR A 59 14.45 -31.31 -9.50
CA THR A 59 13.74 -32.57 -9.16
C THR A 59 13.93 -33.05 -7.71
N PRO A 60 15.13 -32.98 -7.09
CA PRO A 60 15.35 -33.39 -5.70
C PRO A 60 14.49 -32.65 -4.66
N PHE A 61 14.00 -31.45 -4.98
CA PHE A 61 13.19 -30.63 -4.08
C PHE A 61 11.68 -30.91 -4.17
N ILE A 62 11.23 -31.70 -5.16
CA ILE A 62 9.81 -31.96 -5.41
C ILE A 62 9.17 -32.67 -4.21
N GLY A 63 8.07 -32.07 -3.71
CA GLY A 63 7.30 -32.57 -2.57
C GLY A 63 7.88 -32.23 -1.20
N ASN A 64 9.02 -31.53 -1.10
CA ASN A 64 9.57 -31.12 0.19
C ASN A 64 8.80 -29.90 0.76
N PRO A 65 8.12 -30.02 1.92
CA PRO A 65 7.24 -28.95 2.45
C PRO A 65 7.99 -27.71 2.95
N LYS A 66 9.33 -27.73 3.01
CA LYS A 66 10.15 -26.57 3.37
C LYS A 66 10.51 -25.66 2.20
N VAL A 67 10.28 -26.08 0.95
CA VAL A 67 10.39 -25.18 -0.21
C VAL A 67 9.40 -24.03 -0.05
N PHE A 68 9.85 -22.81 -0.36
CA PHE A 68 8.99 -21.69 -0.74
C PHE A 68 9.04 -21.49 -2.26
N GLY A 69 10.23 -21.50 -2.84
CA GLY A 69 10.42 -21.31 -4.27
C GLY A 69 11.85 -21.52 -4.74
N PHE A 70 12.12 -21.02 -5.95
CA PHE A 70 13.39 -21.07 -6.64
C PHE A 70 13.80 -19.67 -7.08
N PHE A 71 15.02 -19.27 -6.73
CA PHE A 71 15.69 -18.09 -7.28
C PHE A 71 16.44 -18.57 -8.52
N LEU A 72 15.94 -18.21 -9.70
CA LEU A 72 16.41 -18.78 -10.97
C LEU A 72 17.82 -18.26 -11.31
N VAL A 73 17.95 -16.93 -11.31
CA VAL A 73 19.15 -16.18 -11.68
C VAL A 73 19.07 -14.78 -11.08
N ASP A 74 20.24 -14.24 -10.73
CA ASP A 74 20.44 -12.89 -10.20
C ASP A 74 20.90 -11.96 -11.34
N GLU A 75 20.32 -10.76 -11.44
CA GLU A 75 20.49 -9.80 -12.55
C GLU A 75 20.61 -10.44 -13.97
N PRO A 76 19.58 -11.16 -14.47
CA PRO A 76 19.59 -11.72 -15.81
C PRO A 76 19.76 -10.64 -16.88
N ASP A 77 20.71 -10.82 -17.78
CA ASP A 77 21.07 -9.86 -18.83
C ASP A 77 20.44 -10.28 -20.18
N PRO A 78 19.42 -9.58 -20.70
CA PRO A 78 18.82 -9.89 -22.01
C PRO A 78 19.73 -9.58 -23.21
N THR A 79 20.89 -8.95 -22.98
CA THR A 79 21.89 -8.61 -24.00
C THR A 79 23.13 -9.50 -23.97
N GLY A 80 23.39 -10.20 -22.85
CA GLY A 80 24.52 -11.10 -22.66
C GLY A 80 25.89 -10.41 -22.74
N LYS A 81 25.97 -9.16 -22.29
CA LYS A 81 27.12 -8.26 -22.41
C LYS A 81 27.81 -7.99 -21.07
N TRP A 82 27.06 -8.08 -19.98
CA TRP A 82 27.42 -7.63 -18.64
C TRP A 82 27.26 -8.74 -17.59
N GLY A 83 26.17 -9.51 -17.68
CA GLY A 83 25.80 -10.54 -16.70
C GLY A 83 25.42 -11.88 -17.34
N THR A 84 24.69 -12.71 -16.59
CA THR A 84 24.23 -14.03 -17.06
C THR A 84 23.20 -13.86 -18.17
N TYR A 85 23.53 -14.30 -19.39
CA TYR A 85 22.63 -14.16 -20.54
C TYR A 85 21.33 -14.95 -20.34
N ALA A 86 20.20 -14.27 -20.47
CA ALA A 86 18.87 -14.85 -20.34
C ALA A 86 17.97 -14.45 -21.51
N THR A 87 16.98 -15.30 -21.83
CA THR A 87 15.86 -14.94 -22.70
C THR A 87 14.55 -15.11 -21.95
N ALA A 88 13.53 -14.34 -22.33
CA ALA A 88 12.20 -14.49 -21.73
C ALA A 88 11.65 -15.91 -21.96
N ASP A 89 11.88 -16.50 -23.15
CA ASP A 89 11.48 -17.88 -23.48
C ASP A 89 12.17 -18.93 -22.59
N ASN A 90 13.45 -18.74 -22.23
CA ASN A 90 14.18 -19.64 -21.34
C ASN A 90 13.64 -19.58 -19.92
N LEU A 91 13.59 -18.38 -19.33
CA LEU A 91 13.05 -18.14 -17.99
C LEU A 91 11.59 -18.59 -17.87
N LYS A 92 10.81 -18.42 -18.95
CA LYS A 92 9.45 -18.94 -19.07
C LYS A 92 9.40 -20.47 -19.06
N ALA A 93 10.25 -21.14 -19.83
CA ALA A 93 10.30 -22.59 -19.85
C ALA A 93 10.68 -23.18 -18.48
N GLU A 94 11.56 -22.50 -17.74
CA GLU A 94 11.94 -22.85 -16.36
C GLU A 94 10.77 -22.64 -15.38
N SER A 95 10.11 -21.49 -15.43
CA SER A 95 8.98 -21.18 -14.55
C SER A 95 7.75 -22.06 -14.81
N ASP A 96 7.35 -22.24 -16.08
CA ASP A 96 6.26 -23.15 -16.47
C ASP A 96 6.56 -24.60 -16.02
N TRP A 97 7.83 -25.04 -16.07
CA TRP A 97 8.22 -26.36 -15.61
C TRP A 97 8.09 -26.51 -14.10
N ILE A 98 8.57 -25.52 -13.32
CA ILE A 98 8.44 -25.50 -11.85
C ILE A 98 6.97 -25.52 -11.45
N HIS A 99 6.13 -24.65 -12.01
CA HIS A 99 4.70 -24.59 -11.69
C HIS A 99 3.95 -25.88 -12.05
N THR A 100 4.38 -26.58 -13.11
CA THR A 100 3.80 -27.85 -13.54
C THR A 100 4.19 -29.02 -12.61
N HIS A 101 5.43 -29.07 -12.14
CA HIS A 101 5.96 -30.23 -11.41
C HIS A 101 6.00 -30.06 -9.88
N LEU A 102 5.95 -28.82 -9.38
CA LEU A 102 5.81 -28.50 -7.95
C LEU A 102 4.77 -27.39 -7.72
N PRO A 103 3.46 -27.67 -7.92
CA PRO A 103 2.40 -26.67 -7.79
C PRO A 103 2.41 -25.97 -6.42
N GLY A 104 2.49 -24.64 -6.44
CA GLY A 104 2.54 -23.80 -5.24
C GLY A 104 3.96 -23.40 -4.80
N ALA A 105 5.01 -23.99 -5.36
CA ALA A 105 6.34 -23.38 -5.30
C ALA A 105 6.41 -22.14 -6.18
N LYS A 106 7.21 -21.16 -5.74
CA LYS A 106 7.35 -19.84 -6.36
C LYS A 106 8.60 -19.72 -7.21
N THR A 107 8.59 -18.83 -8.20
CA THR A 107 9.78 -18.45 -8.96
C THR A 107 10.16 -16.99 -8.74
N PHE A 108 11.46 -16.72 -8.70
CA PHE A 108 12.01 -15.41 -8.37
C PHE A 108 13.27 -15.12 -9.19
N ILE A 109 13.42 -13.86 -9.58
CA ILE A 109 14.67 -13.24 -10.09
C ILE A 109 14.80 -11.86 -9.45
N THR A 110 16.02 -11.34 -9.33
CA THR A 110 16.25 -9.88 -9.29
C THR A 110 16.19 -9.32 -10.71
N MET A 111 16.00 -8.01 -10.87
CA MET A 111 15.87 -7.37 -12.19
C MET A 111 17.11 -6.56 -12.53
N MET A 112 17.82 -6.94 -13.60
CA MET A 112 18.91 -6.11 -14.11
C MET A 112 18.37 -4.76 -14.61
N ASN A 113 18.87 -3.65 -14.06
CA ASN A 113 18.56 -2.31 -14.53
C ASN A 113 19.35 -2.00 -15.82
N MET A 114 18.65 -1.87 -16.95
CA MET A 114 19.25 -1.62 -18.26
C MET A 114 19.53 -0.13 -18.52
N GLY A 115 19.03 0.75 -17.66
CA GLY A 115 19.18 2.20 -17.73
C GLY A 115 20.31 2.72 -16.84
N SER A 116 19.95 3.46 -15.80
CA SER A 116 20.89 4.04 -14.83
C SER A 116 20.23 4.20 -13.45
N SER A 117 21.00 4.63 -12.45
CA SER A 117 20.48 4.95 -11.11
C SER A 117 19.65 6.24 -11.03
N ALA A 118 19.77 7.12 -12.04
CA ALA A 118 19.02 8.37 -12.13
C ALA A 118 17.77 8.24 -13.04
N ASP A 119 17.85 7.36 -14.02
CA ASP A 119 16.85 7.06 -15.04
C ASP A 119 16.87 5.53 -15.28
N PRO A 120 16.23 4.74 -14.40
CA PRO A 120 16.23 3.27 -14.48
C PRO A 120 15.28 2.78 -15.57
N ASP A 121 15.68 1.72 -16.27
CA ASP A 121 14.87 1.13 -17.34
C ASP A 121 14.87 -0.41 -17.26
N PHE A 122 13.66 -0.96 -17.30
CA PHE A 122 13.39 -2.40 -17.37
C PHE A 122 12.58 -2.75 -18.64
N SER A 123 12.40 -1.80 -19.57
CA SER A 123 11.67 -1.99 -20.81
C SER A 123 12.31 -3.08 -21.67
N ASN A 124 11.48 -3.98 -22.22
CA ASN A 124 11.92 -5.12 -23.03
C ASN A 124 12.78 -6.16 -22.27
N THR A 125 12.76 -6.16 -20.93
CA THR A 125 13.39 -7.18 -20.08
C THR A 125 12.38 -8.30 -19.75
N PHE A 126 12.09 -8.54 -18.47
CA PHE A 126 11.31 -9.67 -17.96
C PHE A 126 10.14 -9.17 -17.11
N ASN A 127 8.96 -9.71 -17.34
CA ASN A 127 7.74 -9.44 -16.60
C ASN A 127 6.81 -10.68 -16.62
N PRO A 128 5.70 -10.70 -15.85
CA PRO A 128 4.85 -11.90 -15.76
C PRO A 128 4.25 -12.32 -17.10
N ALA A 129 4.01 -11.37 -18.01
CA ALA A 129 3.41 -11.63 -19.30
C ALA A 129 4.37 -12.31 -20.30
N ASN A 130 5.69 -12.17 -20.14
CA ASN A 130 6.67 -12.84 -21.00
C ASN A 130 7.47 -13.97 -20.30
N THR A 131 7.59 -13.99 -18.97
CA THR A 131 8.33 -15.03 -18.23
C THR A 131 7.49 -15.93 -17.33
N HIS A 132 6.22 -15.59 -17.05
CA HIS A 132 5.39 -16.28 -16.04
C HIS A 132 5.97 -16.32 -14.60
N ILE A 133 7.08 -15.62 -14.31
CA ILE A 133 7.72 -15.63 -12.99
C ILE A 133 6.80 -14.98 -11.93
N ASP A 134 6.76 -15.55 -10.72
CA ASP A 134 5.92 -15.05 -9.62
C ASP A 134 6.40 -13.72 -9.04
N TYR A 135 7.71 -13.55 -8.84
CA TYR A 135 8.27 -12.42 -8.07
C TYR A 135 9.55 -11.83 -8.69
N TYR A 136 9.72 -10.52 -8.52
CA TYR A 136 10.78 -9.72 -9.14
C TYR A 136 11.44 -8.82 -8.08
N GLY A 137 12.69 -9.11 -7.75
CA GLY A 137 13.51 -8.29 -6.87
C GLY A 137 13.93 -7.02 -7.57
N VAL A 138 13.67 -5.87 -6.93
CA VAL A 138 14.07 -4.56 -7.43
C VAL A 138 15.07 -3.99 -6.44
N ASP A 139 16.28 -3.62 -6.88
CA ASP A 139 17.46 -3.44 -6.01
C ASP A 139 18.22 -2.09 -6.15
N PRO A 140 17.54 -0.95 -6.04
CA PRO A 140 18.17 0.38 -5.96
C PRO A 140 19.09 0.52 -4.73
N TYR A 141 20.36 0.83 -4.98
CA TYR A 141 21.42 1.03 -3.98
C TYR A 141 21.84 2.51 -3.84
N PRO A 142 21.10 3.34 -3.07
CA PRO A 142 21.30 4.78 -3.03
C PRO A 142 22.49 5.24 -2.17
N VAL A 143 23.04 4.41 -1.29
CA VAL A 143 24.11 4.78 -0.36
C VAL A 143 25.47 4.46 -0.99
N ARG A 144 26.09 5.49 -1.57
CA ARG A 144 27.28 5.36 -2.41
C ARG A 144 28.20 6.58 -2.33
N THR A 145 29.46 6.39 -2.69
CA THR A 145 30.42 7.49 -2.87
C THR A 145 30.21 8.19 -4.21
N GLY A 146 30.87 9.35 -4.42
CA GLY A 146 30.77 10.12 -5.66
C GLY A 146 29.55 11.04 -5.77
N THR A 147 28.53 10.86 -4.93
CA THR A 147 27.39 11.79 -4.80
C THR A 147 27.63 12.83 -3.71
N SER A 148 26.90 13.95 -3.76
CA SER A 148 26.91 14.97 -2.71
C SER A 148 25.98 14.65 -1.53
N THR A 149 24.99 13.79 -1.77
CA THR A 149 23.91 13.39 -0.87
C THR A 149 23.44 11.98 -1.25
N VAL A 150 22.83 11.25 -0.31
CA VAL A 150 22.08 10.02 -0.62
C VAL A 150 20.80 10.39 -1.37
N ASP A 151 20.47 9.67 -2.44
CA ASP A 151 19.23 9.86 -3.19
C ASP A 151 18.25 8.72 -2.89
N TYR A 152 17.53 8.80 -1.77
CA TYR A 152 16.54 7.77 -1.40
C TYR A 152 15.42 7.63 -2.43
N ASN A 153 15.12 8.68 -3.20
CA ASN A 153 14.14 8.65 -4.30
C ASN A 153 14.58 7.75 -5.48
N MET A 154 15.81 7.20 -5.44
CA MET A 154 16.23 6.09 -6.28
C MET A 154 15.32 4.86 -6.10
N ILE A 155 14.84 4.62 -4.89
CA ILE A 155 13.91 3.52 -4.59
C ILE A 155 12.61 3.73 -5.36
N ASP A 156 11.97 4.88 -5.15
CA ASP A 156 10.70 5.27 -5.76
C ASP A 156 10.75 5.23 -7.30
N ARG A 157 11.81 5.77 -7.92
CA ARG A 157 11.93 5.79 -9.38
C ARG A 157 12.20 4.40 -9.99
N THR A 158 12.91 3.53 -9.28
CA THR A 158 13.24 2.19 -9.78
C THR A 158 12.02 1.27 -9.69
N VAL A 159 11.25 1.35 -8.61
CA VAL A 159 9.95 0.67 -8.49
C VAL A 159 8.97 1.19 -9.55
N ALA A 160 8.89 2.51 -9.78
CA ALA A 160 8.05 3.07 -10.83
C ALA A 160 8.45 2.58 -12.24
N ALA A 161 9.73 2.39 -12.52
CA ALA A 161 10.21 1.84 -13.79
C ALA A 161 9.87 0.34 -13.96
N ALA A 162 9.95 -0.46 -12.89
CA ALA A 162 9.54 -1.87 -12.92
C ALA A 162 8.02 -2.02 -13.13
N VAL A 163 7.21 -1.15 -12.51
CA VAL A 163 5.76 -1.09 -12.78
C VAL A 163 5.49 -0.65 -14.23
N ALA A 164 6.24 0.31 -14.76
CA ALA A 164 6.11 0.77 -16.15
C ALA A 164 6.53 -0.29 -17.19
N SER A 165 7.47 -1.19 -16.88
CA SER A 165 7.83 -2.33 -17.74
C SER A 165 6.84 -3.50 -17.69
N GLY A 166 5.83 -3.43 -16.80
CA GLY A 166 4.73 -4.38 -16.70
C GLY A 166 4.83 -5.38 -15.55
N VAL A 167 5.66 -5.13 -14.52
CA VAL A 167 5.65 -5.91 -13.28
C VAL A 167 4.59 -5.34 -12.32
N PRO A 168 3.53 -6.10 -11.96
CA PRO A 168 2.54 -5.64 -11.00
C PRO A 168 3.18 -5.43 -9.62
N LEU A 169 2.72 -4.41 -8.88
CA LEU A 169 3.32 -4.06 -7.59
C LEU A 169 3.27 -5.21 -6.56
N SER A 170 2.22 -6.02 -6.57
CA SER A 170 2.08 -7.23 -5.75
C SER A 170 3.04 -8.38 -6.12
N GLN A 171 3.86 -8.20 -7.15
CA GLN A 171 4.92 -9.12 -7.57
C GLN A 171 6.34 -8.53 -7.38
N ILE A 172 6.45 -7.29 -6.89
CA ILE A 172 7.75 -6.68 -6.55
C ILE A 172 8.20 -7.14 -5.16
N VAL A 173 9.49 -7.46 -5.06
CA VAL A 173 10.20 -7.79 -3.81
C VAL A 173 11.19 -6.65 -3.52
N PRO A 174 11.07 -5.97 -2.36
CA PRO A 174 12.06 -5.03 -1.87
C PRO A 174 13.41 -5.71 -1.69
N VAL A 175 14.46 -5.12 -2.27
CA VAL A 175 15.84 -5.55 -2.05
C VAL A 175 16.60 -4.43 -1.33
N TYR A 176 17.18 -4.78 -0.18
CA TYR A 176 17.80 -3.85 0.76
C TYR A 176 19.32 -3.82 0.60
N GLN A 177 19.93 -2.64 0.69
CA GLN A 177 21.36 -2.45 0.42
C GLN A 177 22.23 -2.85 1.62
N THR A 178 22.27 -4.14 1.95
CA THR A 178 22.96 -4.60 3.15
C THR A 178 24.47 -4.84 2.96
N PHE A 179 25.10 -4.14 2.00
CA PHE A 179 26.52 -4.29 1.64
C PHE A 179 27.18 -2.98 1.18
N GLY A 180 28.51 -2.96 1.20
CA GLY A 180 29.32 -1.97 0.47
C GLY A 180 30.76 -1.84 0.97
N GLY A 181 31.55 -0.98 0.33
CA GLY A 181 32.98 -0.79 0.60
C GLY A 181 33.92 -1.70 -0.20
N GLY A 182 33.39 -2.64 -0.99
CA GLY A 182 34.15 -3.50 -1.89
C GLY A 182 34.43 -2.85 -3.25
N ASN A 183 34.81 -3.67 -4.23
CA ASN A 183 35.32 -3.20 -5.53
C ASN A 183 34.24 -2.86 -6.58
N TYR A 184 32.95 -2.90 -6.24
CA TYR A 184 31.84 -2.66 -7.17
C TYR A 184 31.69 -1.17 -7.50
N THR A 185 31.90 -0.81 -8.78
CA THR A 185 31.70 0.54 -9.32
C THR A 185 30.24 0.83 -9.61
N THR A 186 29.75 1.99 -9.16
CA THR A 186 28.42 2.49 -9.55
C THR A 186 28.46 3.06 -10.97
N ASP A 187 27.28 3.18 -11.60
CA ASP A 187 27.08 3.86 -12.89
C ASP A 187 27.66 5.29 -12.95
N THR A 188 27.67 5.99 -11.81
CA THR A 188 28.25 7.32 -11.63
C THR A 188 29.77 7.33 -11.39
N GLY A 189 30.44 6.17 -11.39
CA GLY A 189 31.87 6.03 -11.11
C GLY A 189 32.26 6.09 -9.62
N GLY A 190 31.27 6.03 -8.72
CA GLY A 190 31.47 5.85 -7.29
C GLY A 190 31.63 4.38 -6.90
N GLN A 191 31.46 4.10 -5.61
CA GLN A 191 31.42 2.75 -5.01
C GLN A 191 30.22 2.67 -4.07
N TYR A 192 29.58 1.49 -3.95
CA TYR A 192 28.56 1.25 -2.93
C TYR A 192 29.16 1.30 -1.51
N VAL A 193 28.37 1.74 -0.53
CA VAL A 193 28.79 1.92 0.86
C VAL A 193 27.75 1.29 1.79
N LEU A 194 28.19 0.42 2.71
CA LEU A 194 27.32 -0.20 3.69
C LEU A 194 26.58 0.88 4.50
N PRO A 195 25.23 0.92 4.48
CA PRO A 195 24.47 1.97 5.15
C PRO A 195 24.68 1.99 6.67
N SER A 196 24.64 3.19 7.26
CA SER A 196 24.42 3.30 8.71
C SER A 196 22.96 3.01 9.05
N VAL A 197 22.67 2.59 10.28
CA VAL A 197 21.31 2.26 10.77
C VAL A 197 20.27 3.34 10.42
N ALA A 198 20.63 4.63 10.47
CA ALA A 198 19.72 5.72 10.13
C ALA A 198 19.46 5.85 8.61
N GLN A 199 20.44 5.51 7.78
CA GLN A 199 20.27 5.46 6.32
C GLN A 199 19.43 4.24 5.92
N GLU A 200 19.70 3.09 6.54
CA GLU A 200 18.95 1.86 6.29
C GLU A 200 17.49 1.99 6.73
N GLN A 201 17.22 2.56 7.92
CA GLN A 201 15.86 2.90 8.33
C GLN A 201 15.18 3.83 7.31
N THR A 202 15.88 4.84 6.80
CA THR A 202 15.32 5.73 5.75
C THR A 202 15.02 4.97 4.45
N MET A 203 15.79 3.92 4.13
CA MET A 203 15.52 3.06 2.97
C MET A 203 14.32 2.13 3.22
N LEU A 204 14.22 1.50 4.39
CA LEU A 204 13.03 0.74 4.82
C LEU A 204 11.78 1.62 4.77
N ASP A 205 11.87 2.85 5.28
CA ASP A 205 10.80 3.85 5.25
C ASP A 205 10.41 4.25 3.82
N HIS A 206 11.32 4.19 2.84
CA HIS A 206 10.99 4.42 1.42
C HIS A 206 10.35 3.18 0.79
N TRP A 207 10.91 2.00 1.03
CA TRP A 207 10.36 0.72 0.57
C TRP A 207 8.91 0.50 1.05
N ALA A 208 8.61 0.79 2.32
CA ALA A 208 7.28 0.69 2.88
C ALA A 208 6.23 1.60 2.20
N LYS A 209 6.65 2.69 1.54
CA LYS A 209 5.73 3.56 0.76
C LYS A 209 5.43 2.99 -0.62
N VAL A 210 6.44 2.45 -1.30
CA VAL A 210 6.37 2.13 -2.73
C VAL A 210 6.17 0.65 -3.03
N ALA A 211 6.46 -0.24 -2.07
CA ALA A 211 6.16 -1.67 -2.11
C ALA A 211 5.75 -2.16 -0.69
N PRO A 212 4.58 -1.71 -0.17
CA PRO A 212 4.16 -1.93 1.22
C PRO A 212 3.94 -3.41 1.60
N SER A 213 3.39 -4.20 0.69
CA SER A 213 2.86 -5.54 0.99
C SER A 213 3.50 -6.63 0.10
N PRO A 214 4.83 -6.83 0.19
CA PRO A 214 5.52 -7.79 -0.65
C PRO A 214 5.30 -9.23 -0.16
N ALA A 215 5.48 -10.22 -1.04
CA ALA A 215 5.37 -11.63 -0.65
C ALA A 215 6.52 -12.09 0.28
N PHE A 216 7.67 -11.43 0.14
CA PHE A 216 8.82 -11.45 1.04
C PHE A 216 9.68 -10.21 0.75
N ASP A 217 10.53 -9.81 1.69
CA ASP A 217 11.61 -8.83 1.47
C ASP A 217 12.99 -9.50 1.43
N TYR A 218 14.02 -8.82 0.93
CA TYR A 218 15.35 -9.40 0.68
C TYR A 218 16.49 -8.48 1.14
N ALA A 219 17.23 -8.87 2.19
CA ALA A 219 18.53 -8.32 2.53
C ALA A 219 19.62 -8.90 1.61
N TYR A 220 20.15 -8.07 0.69
CA TYR A 220 20.89 -8.56 -0.48
C TYR A 220 22.17 -9.35 -0.19
N ALA A 221 22.83 -9.13 0.95
CA ALA A 221 24.00 -9.93 1.33
C ALA A 221 24.15 -10.05 2.85
N TRP A 222 24.24 -11.29 3.34
CA TRP A 222 24.74 -11.62 4.67
C TRP A 222 26.26 -11.75 4.70
N GLY A 223 26.82 -12.61 3.84
CA GLY A 223 28.26 -12.80 3.68
C GLY A 223 28.88 -11.79 2.71
N SER A 224 30.10 -11.34 3.00
CA SER A 224 30.81 -10.31 2.23
C SER A 224 31.31 -10.82 0.86
N GLN A 225 31.15 -9.99 -0.18
CA GLN A 225 31.43 -10.31 -1.59
C GLN A 225 32.43 -9.32 -2.20
N GLN A 226 33.30 -9.78 -3.11
CA GLN A 226 34.33 -8.94 -3.77
C GLN A 226 35.15 -8.02 -2.84
N GLY A 227 35.29 -8.38 -1.56
CA GLY A 227 35.99 -7.59 -0.53
C GLY A 227 35.20 -6.42 0.05
N ASP A 228 33.87 -6.45 -0.01
CA ASP A 228 32.99 -5.53 0.71
C ASP A 228 32.84 -5.86 2.21
N THR A 229 31.94 -5.15 2.88
CA THR A 229 31.43 -5.46 4.23
C THR A 229 29.92 -5.64 4.11
N ALA A 230 29.37 -6.73 4.66
CA ALA A 230 27.97 -7.13 4.49
C ALA A 230 27.19 -7.18 5.82
N LEU A 231 25.94 -7.64 5.81
CA LEU A 231 25.09 -7.64 7.01
C LEU A 231 25.68 -8.48 8.15
N GLY A 232 26.31 -9.62 7.84
CA GLY A 232 26.98 -10.49 8.81
C GLY A 232 28.12 -9.81 9.58
N ASP A 233 28.74 -8.79 8.99
CA ASP A 233 29.81 -7.98 9.60
C ASP A 233 29.27 -6.83 10.47
N SER A 234 27.95 -6.56 10.45
CA SER A 234 27.33 -5.37 11.06
C SER A 234 26.26 -5.69 12.11
N PRO A 235 26.64 -5.93 13.38
CA PRO A 235 25.69 -6.16 14.48
C PRO A 235 24.66 -5.05 14.70
N ALA A 236 24.96 -3.82 14.26
CA ALA A 236 24.05 -2.68 14.35
C ALA A 236 22.92 -2.77 13.30
N LEU A 237 23.22 -3.23 12.08
CA LEU A 237 22.20 -3.51 11.06
C LEU A 237 21.46 -4.81 11.36
N GLN A 238 22.14 -5.84 11.90
CA GLN A 238 21.49 -7.07 12.36
C GLN A 238 20.42 -6.77 13.42
N ALA A 239 20.67 -5.83 14.35
CA ALA A 239 19.68 -5.40 15.33
C ALA A 239 18.50 -4.64 14.71
N LEU A 240 18.73 -3.84 13.66
CA LEU A 240 17.67 -3.17 12.88
C LEU A 240 16.80 -4.19 12.15
N PHE A 241 17.41 -5.12 11.41
CA PHE A 241 16.68 -6.19 10.73
C PHE A 241 15.99 -7.15 11.70
N LEU A 242 16.57 -7.40 12.87
CA LEU A 242 15.88 -8.14 13.94
C LEU A 242 14.59 -7.44 14.37
N GLN A 243 14.59 -6.11 14.51
CA GLN A 243 13.39 -5.34 14.84
C GLN A 243 12.36 -5.36 13.71
N HIS A 244 12.79 -5.15 12.46
CA HIS A 244 11.95 -5.25 11.26
C HIS A 244 11.26 -6.63 11.19
N ASN A 245 12.05 -7.71 11.20
CA ASN A 245 11.60 -9.09 11.06
C ASN A 245 10.77 -9.59 12.27
N GLN A 246 11.16 -9.24 13.51
CA GLN A 246 10.48 -9.69 14.73
C GLN A 246 9.23 -8.89 15.11
N SER A 247 8.90 -7.81 14.39
CA SER A 247 7.59 -7.16 14.49
C SER A 247 6.41 -8.12 14.16
N THR A 248 6.72 -9.33 13.68
CA THR A 248 5.78 -10.44 13.45
C THR A 248 5.68 -11.49 14.58
N THR A 249 6.58 -11.52 15.59
CA THR A 249 6.80 -12.75 16.39
C THR A 249 7.20 -12.57 17.88
N SER A 250 6.28 -12.13 18.77
CA SER A 250 6.13 -12.75 20.12
C SER A 250 4.89 -12.27 20.92
N VAL A 251 4.15 -13.19 21.56
CA VAL A 251 3.07 -12.88 22.52
C VAL A 251 3.01 -13.89 23.67
N PRO A 252 3.18 -13.43 24.92
CA PRO A 252 2.54 -14.03 26.11
C PRO A 252 1.28 -13.25 26.57
N SER A 253 0.44 -13.84 27.43
CA SER A 253 -0.81 -13.25 27.96
C SER A 253 -0.56 -12.02 28.86
N THR A 254 -1.53 -11.16 29.26
CA THR A 254 -2.61 -11.16 30.29
C THR A 254 -2.29 -11.46 31.79
N GLY A 255 -2.40 -10.45 32.68
CA GLY A 255 -2.00 -10.40 34.12
C GLY A 255 -1.82 -8.94 34.64
N GLU A 256 -1.22 -8.70 35.83
CA GLU A 256 -0.84 -7.36 36.41
C GLU A 256 0.03 -7.54 37.72
N THR A 257 0.75 -6.61 38.42
CA THR A 257 1.02 -5.14 38.38
C THR A 257 2.32 -4.72 39.17
N THR A 258 2.77 -3.45 39.02
CA THR A 258 3.57 -2.55 39.93
C THR A 258 5.10 -2.71 40.19
N PRO A 259 5.88 -1.60 40.07
CA PRO A 259 7.24 -1.40 40.62
C PRO A 259 7.27 -0.40 41.82
N PRO A 260 8.40 -0.15 42.52
CA PRO A 260 9.76 -0.64 42.28
C PRO A 260 10.50 -1.28 43.48
N THR A 261 11.31 -2.30 43.21
CA THR A 261 12.73 -2.33 43.63
C THR A 261 13.48 -3.37 42.80
N SER A 262 14.80 -3.19 42.62
CA SER A 262 15.59 -4.10 41.77
C SER A 262 15.88 -5.43 42.46
N THR A 263 15.26 -6.52 41.98
CA THR A 263 15.93 -7.78 41.57
C THR A 263 14.91 -8.72 40.91
N VAL A 264 15.30 -9.37 39.81
CA VAL A 264 14.40 -10.06 38.85
C VAL A 264 13.87 -11.42 39.36
N PRO A 265 12.56 -11.69 39.23
CA PRO A 265 12.09 -13.01 38.77
C PRO A 265 10.94 -12.86 37.71
N PRO A 266 9.96 -13.79 37.48
CA PRO A 266 9.60 -14.26 36.13
C PRO A 266 8.23 -13.75 35.62
N PRO A 267 7.79 -14.08 34.38
CA PRO A 267 6.71 -13.32 33.72
C PRO A 267 5.30 -13.60 34.24
N SER A 268 4.61 -12.50 34.54
CA SER A 268 3.16 -12.34 34.42
C SER A 268 2.92 -10.87 34.02
N THR A 269 2.86 -10.52 32.73
CA THR A 269 1.70 -10.68 31.81
C THR A 269 0.67 -9.53 31.97
N VAL A 270 0.07 -9.03 30.87
CA VAL A 270 -1.02 -8.00 30.79
C VAL A 270 -1.53 -7.87 29.34
N PRO A 271 -2.78 -7.43 29.02
CA PRO A 271 -3.08 -6.81 27.72
C PRO A 271 -3.22 -5.28 27.89
N PRO A 272 -2.43 -4.45 27.19
CA PRO A 272 -2.41 -3.00 27.45
C PRO A 272 -3.63 -2.28 26.86
N THR A 273 -4.63 -1.95 27.68
CA THR A 273 -5.58 -0.86 27.39
C THR A 273 -4.99 0.47 27.84
N SER A 274 -4.42 1.25 26.91
CA SER A 274 -3.81 2.55 27.21
C SER A 274 -4.84 3.69 27.12
N THR A 275 -5.11 4.39 28.23
CA THR A 275 -5.98 5.59 28.25
C THR A 275 -5.51 6.61 29.28
N VAL A 276 -4.62 7.51 28.88
CA VAL A 276 -4.30 8.76 29.62
C VAL A 276 -4.09 9.88 28.59
N PRO A 277 -4.76 11.04 28.70
CA PRO A 277 -4.60 12.12 27.75
C PRO A 277 -3.26 12.84 27.96
N SER A 278 -2.30 12.59 27.08
CA SER A 278 -1.23 13.55 26.82
C SER A 278 -1.76 14.70 25.94
N SER A 279 -1.05 15.82 25.94
CA SER A 279 -1.27 16.97 25.04
C SER A 279 -0.03 17.28 24.19
N SER A 280 0.87 16.30 24.04
CA SER A 280 1.92 16.28 23.03
C SER A 280 1.42 15.59 21.76
N ASP A 281 2.05 15.90 20.64
CA ASP A 281 1.86 15.19 19.37
C ASP A 281 2.60 13.83 19.41
N HIS A 282 2.02 12.79 18.83
CA HIS A 282 2.59 11.44 18.74
C HIS A 282 2.49 10.86 17.32
N THR A 283 3.34 9.87 17.03
CA THR A 283 3.07 8.90 15.97
C THR A 283 2.77 7.55 16.60
N PHE A 284 1.59 7.02 16.34
CA PHE A 284 1.20 5.65 16.63
C PHE A 284 1.41 4.78 15.39
N TYR A 285 1.98 3.60 15.62
CA TYR A 285 2.18 2.57 14.61
C TYR A 285 1.44 1.32 15.09
N GLY A 286 0.60 0.75 14.23
CA GLY A 286 -0.11 -0.49 14.46
C GLY A 286 0.73 -1.71 14.10
N THR A 287 0.03 -2.79 13.79
CA THR A 287 0.58 -4.11 13.51
C THR A 287 0.09 -4.64 12.17
N GLY A 288 0.56 -5.84 11.77
CA GLY A 288 -0.04 -6.58 10.66
C GLY A 288 -1.33 -7.30 11.08
N GLY A 289 -2.25 -6.60 11.76
CA GLY A 289 -3.47 -7.16 12.35
C GLY A 289 -4.40 -6.09 12.93
N ALA A 290 -5.70 -6.35 12.87
CA ALA A 290 -6.79 -5.43 13.21
C ALA A 290 -6.62 -4.70 14.56
N ASP A 291 -6.21 -3.44 14.51
CA ASP A 291 -5.84 -2.58 15.63
C ASP A 291 -6.91 -1.54 15.98
N VAL A 292 -6.80 -0.97 17.20
CA VAL A 292 -7.72 0.08 17.68
C VAL A 292 -6.93 1.25 18.27
N PHE A 293 -6.84 2.34 17.51
CA PHE A 293 -6.14 3.55 17.89
C PHE A 293 -7.05 4.52 18.64
N HIS A 294 -6.52 5.10 19.71
CA HIS A 294 -7.14 6.24 20.39
C HIS A 294 -6.14 7.40 20.41
N SER A 295 -6.44 8.45 19.64
CA SER A 295 -5.68 9.71 19.68
C SER A 295 -5.71 10.33 21.08
N THR A 296 -4.63 11.03 21.41
CA THR A 296 -4.51 11.90 22.59
C THR A 296 -5.01 13.30 22.26
N THR A 297 -4.79 14.29 23.13
CA THR A 297 -5.24 15.68 22.85
C THR A 297 -4.21 16.52 22.07
N GLY A 298 -3.10 15.91 21.63
CA GLY A 298 -2.15 16.50 20.69
C GLY A 298 -2.63 16.43 19.23
N VAL A 299 -1.73 16.69 18.30
CA VAL A 299 -1.92 16.49 16.85
C VAL A 299 -1.26 15.16 16.47
N ASP A 300 -2.03 14.07 16.48
CA ASP A 300 -1.47 12.72 16.41
C ASP A 300 -1.52 12.14 14.98
N THR A 301 -0.48 11.39 14.59
CA THR A 301 -0.48 10.56 13.39
C THR A 301 -0.66 9.10 13.79
N MET A 302 -1.66 8.43 13.24
CA MET A 302 -1.97 7.02 13.47
C MET A 302 -1.79 6.28 12.15
N ILE A 303 -0.93 5.26 12.14
CA ILE A 303 -0.57 4.46 10.97
C ILE A 303 -0.91 3.01 11.32
N GLY A 304 -1.84 2.40 10.60
CA GLY A 304 -2.38 1.06 10.87
C GLY A 304 -1.44 -0.02 10.41
N GLY A 305 -1.69 -0.53 9.22
CA GLY A 305 -0.79 -1.44 8.52
C GLY A 305 -1.55 -2.43 7.65
N GLY A 306 -2.48 -3.18 8.23
CA GLY A 306 -3.36 -4.07 7.47
C GLY A 306 -4.11 -5.09 8.32
N TYR A 307 -5.09 -5.74 7.69
CA TYR A 307 -6.36 -6.10 8.32
C TYR A 307 -7.17 -4.84 8.71
N ASN A 308 -8.24 -5.02 9.47
CA ASN A 308 -9.32 -4.04 9.63
C ASN A 308 -9.13 -3.15 10.86
N ASP A 309 -8.61 -1.93 10.69
CA ASP A 309 -8.24 -1.06 11.79
C ASP A 309 -9.33 -0.04 12.15
N THR A 310 -9.32 0.46 13.40
CA THR A 310 -10.28 1.45 13.90
C THR A 310 -9.60 2.63 14.59
N TYR A 311 -9.86 3.84 14.09
CA TYR A 311 -9.21 5.08 14.52
C TYR A 311 -10.19 6.02 15.22
N TYR A 312 -9.98 6.26 16.52
CA TYR A 312 -10.71 7.31 17.23
C TYR A 312 -9.93 8.61 17.12
N VAL A 313 -10.40 9.51 16.25
CA VAL A 313 -9.84 10.86 15.97
C VAL A 313 -10.53 11.91 16.83
N ASN A 314 -9.78 12.77 17.52
CA ASN A 314 -10.35 13.85 18.33
C ASN A 314 -9.76 15.24 18.08
N ASN A 315 -8.68 15.38 17.31
CA ASN A 315 -8.14 16.66 16.87
C ASN A 315 -8.29 16.83 15.35
N VAL A 316 -8.62 18.04 14.90
CA VAL A 316 -8.75 18.39 13.47
C VAL A 316 -7.42 18.36 12.71
N GLY A 317 -6.29 18.30 13.43
CA GLY A 317 -4.97 18.10 12.87
C GLY A 317 -4.52 16.64 12.80
N ASP A 318 -5.25 15.70 13.40
CA ASP A 318 -4.89 14.29 13.42
C ASP A 318 -4.73 13.75 11.98
N LYS A 319 -3.94 12.70 11.83
CA LYS A 319 -3.78 11.99 10.57
C LYS A 319 -3.97 10.51 10.75
N VAL A 320 -4.75 9.93 9.86
CA VAL A 320 -4.86 8.48 9.66
C VAL A 320 -4.17 8.15 8.34
N VAL A 321 -3.31 7.13 8.36
CA VAL A 321 -2.53 6.67 7.21
C VAL A 321 -2.68 5.15 7.11
N GLU A 322 -3.37 4.70 6.06
CA GLU A 322 -3.51 3.30 5.71
C GLU A 322 -2.93 2.97 4.34
N LEU A 323 -2.63 1.69 4.16
CA LEU A 323 -1.99 1.14 2.97
C LEU A 323 -3.04 0.57 2.00
N LEU A 324 -2.77 0.70 0.70
CA LEU A 324 -3.63 0.14 -0.34
C LEU A 324 -3.73 -1.38 -0.22
N GLY A 325 -4.96 -1.89 -0.05
CA GLY A 325 -5.25 -3.28 0.27
C GLY A 325 -5.04 -3.67 1.74
N GLY A 326 -5.03 -2.70 2.66
CA GLY A 326 -4.91 -2.89 4.11
C GLY A 326 -6.01 -3.79 4.68
N GLY A 327 -7.25 -3.32 4.73
CA GLY A 327 -8.38 -4.14 5.17
C GLY A 327 -9.77 -3.62 4.80
N ASN A 328 -10.44 -3.02 5.80
CA ASN A 328 -11.71 -2.32 5.65
C ASN A 328 -11.82 -1.40 6.87
N ASP A 329 -11.31 -0.19 6.70
CA ASP A 329 -10.68 0.56 7.78
C ASP A 329 -11.53 1.75 8.17
N THR A 330 -11.64 1.99 9.49
CA THR A 330 -12.74 2.78 10.07
C THR A 330 -12.24 3.96 10.89
N VAL A 331 -12.45 5.18 10.39
CA VAL A 331 -12.21 6.42 11.14
C VAL A 331 -13.47 6.87 11.87
N LEU A 332 -13.44 6.82 13.19
CA LEU A 332 -14.48 7.30 14.10
C LEU A 332 -14.06 8.68 14.67
N ALA A 333 -14.52 9.75 14.05
CA ALA A 333 -14.19 11.11 14.45
C ALA A 333 -15.13 11.64 15.56
N SER A 334 -14.60 12.42 16.50
CA SER A 334 -15.38 13.27 17.42
C SER A 334 -15.29 14.78 17.08
N VAL A 335 -14.66 15.11 15.96
CA VAL A 335 -14.51 16.46 15.39
C VAL A 335 -14.80 16.45 13.89
N SER A 336 -14.93 17.61 13.26
CA SER A 336 -14.87 17.72 11.79
C SER A 336 -13.54 17.16 11.30
N TYR A 337 -13.57 16.30 10.28
CA TYR A 337 -12.39 15.58 9.82
C TYR A 337 -12.33 15.43 8.29
N ALA A 338 -11.10 15.32 7.79
CA ALA A 338 -10.81 15.08 6.38
C ALA A 338 -9.76 13.97 6.27
N LEU A 339 -10.00 12.96 5.43
CA LEU A 339 -9.01 11.93 5.17
C LEU A 339 -7.77 12.52 4.48
N SER A 340 -6.60 11.95 4.81
CA SER A 340 -5.37 12.23 4.07
C SER A 340 -5.48 11.65 2.66
N ALA A 341 -4.97 12.36 1.66
CA ALA A 341 -4.80 11.79 0.32
C ALA A 341 -3.82 10.60 0.38
N GLY A 342 -4.04 9.58 -0.44
CA GLY A 342 -3.23 8.35 -0.47
C GLY A 342 -3.47 7.35 0.67
N SER A 343 -4.41 7.60 1.58
CA SER A 343 -4.78 6.70 2.69
C SER A 343 -6.04 5.89 2.32
N GLU A 344 -5.96 4.57 2.17
CA GLU A 344 -7.16 3.78 1.85
C GLU A 344 -8.00 3.55 3.12
N ILE A 345 -9.19 4.16 3.18
CA ILE A 345 -10.12 4.09 4.31
C ILE A 345 -11.51 3.88 3.73
N GLU A 346 -12.22 2.84 4.17
CA GLU A 346 -13.54 2.47 3.68
C GLU A 346 -14.67 3.12 4.47
N HIS A 347 -14.47 3.48 5.73
CA HIS A 347 -15.52 4.08 6.57
C HIS A 347 -15.04 5.31 7.34
N LEU A 348 -15.68 6.46 7.11
CA LEU A 348 -15.50 7.68 7.90
C LEU A 348 -16.83 8.03 8.59
N ALA A 349 -16.88 7.98 9.92
CA ALA A 349 -18.11 8.19 10.67
C ALA A 349 -17.94 9.11 11.89
N ILE A 350 -19.01 9.80 12.28
CA ILE A 350 -19.07 10.47 13.58
C ILE A 350 -19.35 9.46 14.70
N THR A 351 -18.43 9.37 15.66
CA THR A 351 -18.52 8.60 16.92
C THR A 351 -19.90 8.63 17.59
N SER A 352 -20.55 9.79 17.59
CA SER A 352 -21.88 10.01 18.15
C SER A 352 -22.90 10.33 17.05
N LYS A 353 -23.38 9.29 16.36
CA LYS A 353 -24.38 9.37 15.28
C LYS A 353 -25.69 10.08 15.68
N SER A 354 -26.03 10.10 16.97
CA SER A 354 -27.20 10.83 17.52
C SER A 354 -26.87 12.23 18.08
N GLY A 355 -25.61 12.66 18.06
CA GLY A 355 -25.21 14.02 18.40
C GLY A 355 -25.72 15.03 17.37
N THR A 356 -25.98 16.26 17.79
CA THR A 356 -26.56 17.33 16.94
C THR A 356 -25.57 18.46 16.64
N THR A 357 -24.26 18.20 16.76
CA THR A 357 -23.19 19.15 16.48
C THR A 357 -22.93 19.20 14.98
N THR A 358 -22.81 20.39 14.39
CA THR A 358 -22.36 20.55 12.99
C THR A 358 -20.95 20.03 12.81
N MET A 359 -20.78 19.06 11.91
CA MET A 359 -19.50 18.46 11.54
C MET A 359 -19.26 18.62 10.04
N ASN A 360 -18.00 18.79 9.64
CA ASN A 360 -17.60 18.63 8.24
C ASN A 360 -16.88 17.29 8.11
N LEU A 361 -17.32 16.44 7.20
CA LEU A 361 -16.66 15.19 6.83
C LEU A 361 -16.21 15.26 5.38
N LYS A 362 -14.96 14.87 5.13
CA LYS A 362 -14.37 14.85 3.79
C LYS A 362 -13.59 13.56 3.54
N GLY A 363 -13.93 12.85 2.47
CA GLY A 363 -13.15 11.75 1.93
C GLY A 363 -11.93 12.22 1.12
N ASN A 364 -11.37 11.30 0.33
CA ASN A 364 -10.14 11.51 -0.44
C ASN A 364 -10.29 11.14 -1.93
N GLU A 365 -9.46 10.25 -2.48
CA GLU A 365 -9.53 9.74 -3.85
C GLU A 365 -10.04 8.29 -3.99
N PHE A 366 -10.27 7.61 -2.86
CA PHE A 366 -10.79 6.23 -2.78
C PHE A 366 -12.29 6.20 -2.42
N SER A 367 -12.92 5.04 -2.52
CA SER A 367 -14.39 4.93 -2.34
C SER A 367 -14.76 4.77 -0.87
N GLN A 368 -15.30 5.82 -0.24
CA GLN A 368 -15.70 5.84 1.16
C GLN A 368 -17.20 5.57 1.39
N THR A 369 -17.52 4.90 2.49
CA THR A 369 -18.78 5.13 3.21
C THR A 369 -18.57 6.30 4.18
N ILE A 370 -19.46 7.30 4.16
CA ILE A 370 -19.36 8.48 5.04
C ILE A 370 -20.67 8.68 5.82
N ASP A 371 -20.57 8.64 7.16
CA ASP A 371 -21.69 8.72 8.11
C ASP A 371 -21.61 10.00 8.98
N GLY A 372 -22.52 10.94 8.76
CA GLY A 372 -22.71 12.12 9.60
C GLY A 372 -23.35 11.84 10.97
N ASN A 373 -23.85 12.89 11.61
CA ASN A 373 -24.66 12.80 12.84
C ASN A 373 -26.02 13.48 12.69
N ALA A 374 -26.83 13.58 13.75
CA ALA A 374 -28.14 14.23 13.76
C ALA A 374 -28.10 15.78 13.79
N GLY A 375 -26.97 16.40 13.44
CA GLY A 375 -26.75 17.85 13.30
C GLY A 375 -26.72 18.31 11.83
N SER A 376 -26.42 19.58 11.58
CA SER A 376 -26.20 20.04 10.19
C SER A 376 -24.78 19.72 9.74
N ASN A 377 -24.59 18.67 8.95
CA ASN A 377 -23.28 18.24 8.47
C ASN A 377 -22.95 18.87 7.09
N VAL A 378 -21.66 18.98 6.78
CA VAL A 378 -21.18 19.10 5.40
C VAL A 378 -20.48 17.79 5.07
N ILE A 379 -20.92 17.10 4.02
CA ILE A 379 -20.39 15.79 3.62
C ILE A 379 -19.87 15.90 2.19
N ASN A 380 -18.57 15.69 2.00
CA ASN A 380 -17.90 15.61 0.72
C ASN A 380 -17.31 14.20 0.63
N GLY A 381 -17.69 13.44 -0.39
CA GLY A 381 -17.04 12.17 -0.72
C GLY A 381 -15.63 12.46 -1.22
N GLY A 382 -15.48 12.52 -2.53
CA GLY A 382 -14.30 13.09 -3.16
C GLY A 382 -14.10 12.51 -4.55
N GLY A 383 -12.92 11.99 -4.81
CA GLY A 383 -12.76 10.97 -5.84
C GLY A 383 -13.18 9.63 -5.24
N GLY A 384 -13.97 8.83 -5.95
CA GLY A 384 -14.49 7.57 -5.38
C GLY A 384 -15.87 7.21 -5.89
N LYS A 385 -16.51 6.20 -5.30
CA LYS A 385 -17.94 5.91 -5.47
C LYS A 385 -18.58 5.83 -4.11
N ASP A 386 -18.89 7.00 -3.57
CA ASP A 386 -19.04 7.13 -2.14
C ASP A 386 -20.46 6.86 -1.66
N VAL A 387 -20.62 6.35 -0.44
CA VAL A 387 -21.91 6.07 0.19
C VAL A 387 -22.14 7.07 1.31
N LEU A 388 -22.85 8.15 1.00
CA LEU A 388 -22.97 9.33 1.85
C LEU A 388 -24.29 9.28 2.64
N THR A 389 -24.22 9.44 3.96
CA THR A 389 -25.38 9.37 4.87
C THR A 389 -25.37 10.56 5.82
N GLY A 390 -26.35 11.47 5.69
CA GLY A 390 -26.47 12.66 6.55
C GLY A 390 -26.93 12.30 7.97
N ASN A 391 -27.94 11.44 8.04
CA ASN A 391 -28.74 10.97 9.16
C ASN A 391 -29.88 11.90 9.57
N GLY A 392 -29.60 13.16 9.87
CA GLY A 392 -30.65 14.13 10.18
C GLY A 392 -30.09 15.46 10.62
N GLY A 393 -30.91 16.51 10.52
CA GLY A 393 -30.45 17.87 10.73
C GLY A 393 -30.77 18.69 9.50
N LYS A 394 -29.75 19.27 8.85
CA LYS A 394 -29.86 19.84 7.50
C LYS A 394 -28.49 19.72 6.85
N ASP A 395 -28.35 18.78 5.94
CA ASP A 395 -27.05 18.35 5.45
C ASP A 395 -26.71 18.95 4.08
N PHE A 396 -25.41 19.17 3.85
CA PHE A 396 -24.86 19.71 2.61
C PHE A 396 -23.95 18.67 1.97
N PHE A 397 -24.47 17.96 0.96
CA PHE A 397 -23.71 16.98 0.18
C PHE A 397 -22.96 17.69 -0.95
N PHE A 398 -21.63 17.80 -0.84
CA PHE A 398 -20.81 18.72 -1.63
C PHE A 398 -20.03 17.98 -2.72
N PHE A 399 -20.21 18.39 -3.98
CA PHE A 399 -19.58 17.78 -5.16
C PHE A 399 -18.60 18.76 -5.82
N ASN A 400 -17.32 18.41 -5.77
CA ASN A 400 -16.22 19.20 -6.36
C ASN A 400 -15.07 18.36 -6.95
N ALA A 401 -15.29 17.06 -7.15
CA ALA A 401 -14.36 16.19 -7.88
C ALA A 401 -14.72 16.08 -9.37
N ALA A 402 -13.76 15.67 -10.19
CA ALA A 402 -13.96 15.57 -11.64
C ALA A 402 -15.03 14.53 -12.02
N LEU A 403 -16.01 14.95 -12.82
CA LEU A 403 -17.13 14.11 -13.27
C LEU A 403 -16.63 13.02 -14.24
N LYS A 404 -16.89 11.75 -13.91
CA LYS A 404 -16.48 10.57 -14.70
C LYS A 404 -17.35 9.38 -14.30
N THR A 405 -17.47 8.36 -15.15
CA THR A 405 -18.21 7.10 -14.83
C THR A 405 -17.62 6.29 -13.66
N GLY A 406 -16.40 6.64 -13.26
CA GLY A 406 -15.74 6.18 -12.04
C GLY A 406 -16.10 6.97 -10.76
N ASN A 407 -16.78 8.13 -10.87
CA ASN A 407 -17.17 9.02 -9.78
C ASN A 407 -18.68 9.18 -9.73
N VAL A 408 -19.37 8.24 -9.07
CA VAL A 408 -20.83 8.23 -9.01
C VAL A 408 -21.24 7.81 -7.60
N ASP A 409 -21.56 8.81 -6.80
CA ASP A 409 -21.84 8.62 -5.37
C ASP A 409 -23.28 8.17 -5.15
N LYS A 410 -23.59 7.79 -3.91
CA LYS A 410 -24.91 7.39 -3.46
C LYS A 410 -25.22 8.08 -2.14
N ILE A 411 -26.12 9.07 -2.17
CA ILE A 411 -26.68 9.65 -0.94
C ILE A 411 -27.84 8.76 -0.49
N THR A 412 -27.77 8.24 0.72
CA THR A 412 -28.65 7.16 1.19
C THR A 412 -30.02 7.65 1.68
N ASP A 413 -30.06 8.85 2.27
CA ASP A 413 -31.16 9.31 3.14
C ASP A 413 -31.68 10.73 2.84
N PHE A 414 -31.25 11.34 1.74
CA PHE A 414 -31.51 12.74 1.37
C PHE A 414 -32.97 13.22 1.61
N ASN A 415 -33.12 14.18 2.54
CA ASN A 415 -34.38 14.76 2.92
C ASN A 415 -34.64 16.07 2.15
N VAL A 416 -35.54 16.01 1.17
CA VAL A 416 -35.89 17.13 0.27
C VAL A 416 -36.35 18.42 0.97
N THR A 417 -36.76 18.35 2.25
CA THR A 417 -37.22 19.52 3.03
C THR A 417 -36.13 20.16 3.91
N GLN A 418 -35.02 19.45 4.12
CA GLN A 418 -33.96 19.83 5.06
C GLN A 418 -32.62 20.05 4.35
N ASP A 419 -32.28 19.17 3.41
CA ASP A 419 -30.90 19.04 2.91
C ASP A 419 -30.67 19.75 1.58
N LYS A 420 -29.40 19.87 1.20
CA LYS A 420 -28.93 20.53 -0.02
C LYS A 420 -27.83 19.70 -0.68
N ILE A 421 -27.88 19.65 -2.00
CA ILE A 421 -26.77 19.22 -2.84
C ILE A 421 -26.01 20.47 -3.25
N VAL A 422 -24.70 20.50 -3.06
CA VAL A 422 -23.84 21.65 -3.36
C VAL A 422 -22.92 21.30 -4.52
N LEU A 423 -22.92 22.12 -5.57
CA LEU A 423 -22.22 21.89 -6.83
C LEU A 423 -21.14 22.97 -7.00
N ASP A 424 -19.87 22.58 -7.12
CA ASP A 424 -18.77 23.53 -7.39
C ASP A 424 -18.83 24.05 -8.84
N HIS A 425 -18.94 25.36 -9.04
CA HIS A 425 -19.07 25.95 -10.38
C HIS A 425 -17.86 25.73 -11.30
N ASN A 426 -16.70 25.35 -10.74
CA ASN A 426 -15.50 25.00 -11.52
C ASN A 426 -15.57 23.58 -12.09
N VAL A 427 -16.42 22.72 -11.52
CA VAL A 427 -16.70 21.34 -11.99
C VAL A 427 -17.97 21.30 -12.83
N PHE A 428 -19.04 21.92 -12.33
CA PHE A 428 -20.34 21.98 -13.00
C PHE A 428 -20.40 23.19 -13.94
N THR A 429 -19.46 23.22 -14.88
CA THR A 429 -19.10 24.40 -15.69
C THR A 429 -20.27 24.94 -16.50
N GLY A 430 -20.61 26.21 -16.30
CA GLY A 430 -21.75 26.90 -16.93
C GLY A 430 -22.78 27.36 -15.91
N LEU A 431 -22.97 26.58 -14.83
CA LEU A 431 -23.72 27.03 -13.66
C LEU A 431 -23.08 28.27 -13.04
N GLN A 432 -23.91 29.11 -12.41
CA GLN A 432 -23.49 30.33 -11.73
C GLN A 432 -23.65 30.15 -10.22
N ALA A 433 -22.64 30.54 -9.44
CA ALA A 433 -22.67 30.44 -7.99
C ALA A 433 -23.88 31.17 -7.36
N GLY A 434 -24.55 30.51 -6.42
CA GLY A 434 -25.82 30.95 -5.82
C GLY A 434 -26.89 29.86 -5.84
N THR A 435 -28.15 30.26 -6.03
CA THR A 435 -29.28 29.33 -6.17
C THR A 435 -29.36 28.83 -7.61
N LEU A 436 -29.49 27.51 -7.79
CA LEU A 436 -29.73 26.92 -9.12
C LEU A 436 -31.06 27.49 -9.69
N PRO A 437 -31.07 28.06 -10.91
CA PRO A 437 -32.31 28.56 -11.51
C PRO A 437 -33.22 27.41 -11.92
N THR A 438 -34.54 27.63 -11.90
CA THR A 438 -35.53 26.60 -12.27
C THR A 438 -35.46 26.18 -13.74
N SER A 439 -34.79 26.96 -14.59
CA SER A 439 -34.50 26.65 -16.00
C SER A 439 -33.16 25.94 -16.20
N ALA A 440 -32.56 25.40 -15.13
CA ALA A 440 -31.37 24.57 -15.19
C ALA A 440 -31.54 23.24 -14.41
N PHE A 441 -32.79 22.84 -14.17
CA PHE A 441 -33.14 21.61 -13.47
C PHE A 441 -34.31 20.91 -14.17
N HIS A 442 -34.11 19.64 -14.53
CA HIS A 442 -35.13 18.82 -15.17
C HIS A 442 -35.35 17.48 -14.45
N GLU A 443 -36.62 17.10 -14.25
CA GLU A 443 -36.98 15.74 -13.83
C GLU A 443 -37.25 14.87 -15.07
N GLY A 444 -36.30 14.02 -15.46
CA GLY A 444 -36.39 13.23 -16.69
C GLY A 444 -35.23 12.26 -16.89
N ARG A 445 -35.02 11.82 -18.13
CA ARG A 445 -33.96 10.87 -18.54
C ARG A 445 -32.81 11.52 -19.33
N GLY A 446 -32.85 12.84 -19.45
CA GLY A 446 -32.10 13.70 -20.36
C GLY A 446 -32.54 15.14 -20.12
N ALA A 447 -31.76 16.12 -20.56
CA ALA A 447 -32.24 17.49 -20.72
C ALA A 447 -33.50 17.56 -21.61
N HIS A 448 -34.37 18.54 -21.38
CA HIS A 448 -35.55 18.81 -22.21
C HIS A 448 -35.32 19.99 -23.16
N ASP A 449 -34.65 21.04 -22.67
CA ASP A 449 -34.06 22.09 -23.51
C ASP A 449 -32.65 22.48 -23.01
N SER A 450 -31.94 23.29 -23.79
CA SER A 450 -30.53 23.62 -23.57
C SER A 450 -30.25 24.55 -22.37
N GLY A 451 -31.25 24.85 -21.54
CA GLY A 451 -31.02 25.36 -20.18
C GLY A 451 -30.75 24.24 -19.16
N ASP A 452 -31.25 23.03 -19.38
CA ASP A 452 -31.31 21.95 -18.39
C ASP A 452 -29.95 21.29 -18.13
N HIS A 453 -29.18 21.87 -17.21
CA HIS A 453 -27.86 21.36 -16.82
C HIS A 453 -27.87 20.32 -15.69
N VAL A 454 -28.89 20.29 -14.82
CA VAL A 454 -28.99 19.32 -13.71
C VAL A 454 -30.21 18.42 -13.90
N ILE A 455 -29.97 17.14 -14.15
CA ILE A 455 -31.01 16.17 -14.53
C ILE A 455 -31.23 15.16 -13.41
N TYR A 456 -32.49 15.00 -12.96
CA TYR A 456 -32.89 13.97 -12.00
C TYR A 456 -33.82 12.94 -12.62
N ASN A 457 -33.40 11.67 -12.66
CA ASN A 457 -34.25 10.56 -13.08
C ASN A 457 -34.96 9.97 -11.86
N SER A 458 -36.15 10.49 -11.55
CA SER A 458 -36.94 10.03 -10.40
C SER A 458 -37.35 8.56 -10.44
N SER A 459 -37.24 7.87 -11.58
CA SER A 459 -37.48 6.42 -11.69
C SER A 459 -36.28 5.55 -11.28
N THR A 460 -35.07 6.11 -11.19
CA THR A 460 -33.85 5.39 -10.77
C THR A 460 -33.12 6.05 -9.60
N GLY A 461 -33.46 7.29 -9.26
CA GLY A 461 -32.73 8.12 -8.30
C GLY A 461 -31.47 8.78 -8.88
N ALA A 462 -31.12 8.55 -10.15
CA ALA A 462 -29.88 9.06 -10.74
C ALA A 462 -29.90 10.60 -10.89
N LEU A 463 -28.76 11.21 -10.56
CA LEU A 463 -28.46 12.62 -10.77
C LEU A 463 -27.31 12.77 -11.76
N SER A 464 -27.55 13.54 -12.82
CA SER A 464 -26.58 13.81 -13.87
C SER A 464 -26.40 15.30 -14.10
N PHE A 465 -25.20 15.67 -14.56
CA PHE A 465 -24.90 16.96 -15.14
C PHE A 465 -24.87 16.84 -16.67
N ASP A 466 -25.49 17.78 -17.39
CA ASP A 466 -25.49 17.87 -18.86
C ASP A 466 -24.77 19.16 -19.26
N SER A 467 -23.55 19.07 -19.81
CA SER A 467 -22.68 20.26 -19.96
C SER A 467 -23.12 21.23 -21.07
N ASP A 468 -23.93 20.78 -22.02
CA ASP A 468 -24.49 21.57 -23.13
C ASP A 468 -26.02 21.71 -23.08
N GLY A 469 -26.70 20.91 -22.25
CA GLY A 469 -28.16 20.82 -22.21
C GLY A 469 -28.79 20.15 -23.44
N GLU A 470 -28.01 19.52 -24.33
CA GLU A 470 -28.51 18.80 -25.50
C GLU A 470 -28.49 17.28 -25.25
N GLY A 471 -29.29 16.89 -24.24
CA GLY A 471 -29.23 15.64 -23.49
C GLY A 471 -28.85 14.38 -24.27
N GLY A 472 -27.67 13.85 -23.97
CA GLY A 472 -27.12 12.69 -24.65
C GLY A 472 -25.67 12.39 -24.27
N ALA A 473 -24.76 12.59 -25.23
CA ALA A 473 -23.33 12.23 -25.08
C ALA A 473 -22.57 13.08 -24.05
N HIS A 474 -23.13 14.24 -23.68
CA HIS A 474 -22.57 15.17 -22.71
C HIS A 474 -23.17 15.04 -21.30
N GLN A 475 -24.09 14.09 -21.11
CA GLN A 475 -24.65 13.79 -19.80
C GLN A 475 -23.73 12.85 -19.01
N ILE A 476 -23.26 13.30 -17.84
CA ILE A 476 -22.46 12.51 -16.91
C ILE A 476 -23.23 12.37 -15.59
N GLN A 477 -23.57 11.14 -15.22
CA GLN A 477 -24.10 10.84 -13.88
C GLN A 477 -23.01 11.10 -12.84
N PHE A 478 -23.34 11.80 -11.75
CA PHE A 478 -22.41 12.11 -10.65
C PHE A 478 -22.90 11.60 -9.29
N ALA A 479 -24.21 11.37 -9.13
CA ALA A 479 -24.77 10.85 -7.89
C ALA A 479 -26.01 9.98 -8.11
N THR A 480 -26.45 9.30 -7.06
CA THR A 480 -27.67 8.51 -6.97
C THR A 480 -28.34 8.79 -5.63
N LEU A 481 -29.64 9.08 -5.64
CA LEU A 481 -30.47 9.20 -4.43
C LEU A 481 -31.40 7.99 -4.31
N SER A 482 -32.25 8.00 -3.28
CA SER A 482 -33.50 7.23 -3.33
C SER A 482 -34.36 7.64 -4.54
N PRO A 483 -35.03 6.71 -5.24
CA PRO A 483 -36.02 7.03 -6.26
C PRO A 483 -37.24 7.78 -5.71
N HIS A 484 -37.98 8.43 -6.60
CA HIS A 484 -39.26 9.12 -6.32
C HIS A 484 -39.21 10.27 -5.30
N LEU A 485 -38.04 10.87 -5.07
CA LEU A 485 -37.92 12.09 -4.28
C LEU A 485 -38.43 13.30 -5.09
N SER A 486 -39.23 14.16 -4.47
CA SER A 486 -39.73 15.39 -5.11
C SER A 486 -38.66 16.50 -5.10
N LEU A 487 -37.59 16.31 -5.88
CA LEU A 487 -36.56 17.32 -6.08
C LEU A 487 -37.05 18.53 -6.88
N THR A 488 -36.40 19.67 -6.67
CA THR A 488 -36.54 20.87 -7.49
C THR A 488 -35.17 21.56 -7.57
N ALA A 489 -35.04 22.62 -8.37
CA ALA A 489 -33.83 23.45 -8.34
C ALA A 489 -33.47 23.97 -6.92
N SER A 490 -34.46 24.15 -6.02
CA SER A 490 -34.22 24.54 -4.62
C SER A 490 -33.63 23.44 -3.72
N SER A 491 -33.50 22.20 -4.24
CA SER A 491 -32.70 21.13 -3.62
C SER A 491 -31.19 21.36 -3.81
N PHE A 492 -30.79 22.28 -4.71
CA PHE A 492 -29.40 22.50 -5.10
C PHE A 492 -28.90 23.91 -4.74
N ILE A 493 -27.61 24.01 -4.46
CA ILE A 493 -26.84 25.25 -4.34
C ILE A 493 -25.63 25.11 -5.25
N VAL A 494 -25.23 26.18 -5.92
CA VAL A 494 -23.97 26.27 -6.65
C VAL A 494 -23.00 27.09 -5.81
N ALA A 495 -21.80 26.59 -5.55
CA ALA A 495 -20.75 27.23 -4.76
C ALA A 495 -19.61 27.68 -5.68
#